data_AF-A0A4W3H6C7-F1
#
_entry.id   AF-A0A4W3H6C7-F1
#
_cell.length_a   1.000
_cell.length_b   1.000
_cell.length_c   1.000
_cell.angle_alpha   90.00
_cell.angle_beta   90.00
_cell.angle_gamma   90.00
#
_symmetry.space_group_name_H-M   'P 1'
#
loop_
_entity.id
_entity.type
_entity.pdbx_description
1 polymer ?
#
loop_
_entity_poly.entity_id
_entity_poly.type
_entity_poly.pdbx_seq_one_letter_code
_entity_poly.pdbx_strand_id
1 'polypeptide(L)'
;IFLFDSRAKVDHTSVYALCTFKNNTEIGNVDKVIIYKKFSEKTNQISLLGTYTLDTNSLYVNDYHETTPLTTQGPTVKVTPNPPLEEAFNVTFIITNLPLTPELENSGSQLHNSAAKVIANRLDNIFNNSNISPAFSHCNVESFSRAKVDHTSVYALCTFKNNPEIGNVDKVIIYKKFSEKTNQISLLGTYTLDTNSLYVNGNRANDWNILNFVLEDF
;
A
#
# COMPACT_ATOMS: atom_id res chain seq x y z
N ILE A 1 6.55 -18.94 14.07
CA ILE A 1 5.98 -18.03 15.11
C ILE A 1 4.82 -17.30 14.44
N PHE A 2 3.63 -17.36 15.03
CA PHE A 2 2.49 -16.57 14.56
C PHE A 2 2.47 -15.26 15.33
N LEU A 3 2.51 -14.14 14.62
CA LEU A 3 2.32 -12.81 15.17
C LEU A 3 0.93 -12.35 14.75
N PHE A 4 0.06 -12.15 15.73
CA PHE A 4 -1.26 -11.58 15.51
C PHE A 4 -1.11 -10.06 15.63
N ASP A 5 -1.41 -9.32 14.57
CA ASP A 5 -1.54 -7.86 14.62
C ASP A 5 -3.03 -7.53 14.48
N SER A 6 -3.65 -7.08 15.57
CA SER A 6 -5.02 -6.57 15.54
C SER A 6 -4.99 -5.14 14.99
N ARG A 7 -4.76 -5.03 13.68
CA ARG A 7 -4.97 -3.81 12.93
C ARG A 7 -5.90 -4.06 11.76
N ALA A 8 -7.17 -4.22 12.11
CA ALA A 8 -8.26 -3.88 11.20
C ALA A 8 -9.45 -3.40 12.05
N LYS A 9 -10.36 -2.67 11.40
CA LYS A 9 -11.69 -2.31 11.92
C LYS A 9 -12.24 -3.40 12.84
N VAL A 10 -13.00 -2.99 13.87
CA VAL A 10 -13.61 -3.75 14.99
C VAL A 10 -14.04 -5.22 14.75
N ASP A 11 -14.12 -5.72 13.51
CA ASP A 11 -14.53 -7.09 13.14
C ASP A 11 -13.53 -7.91 12.29
N HIS A 12 -12.33 -7.40 11.98
CA HIS A 12 -11.34 -8.12 11.15
C HIS A 12 -10.00 -8.22 11.88
N THR A 13 -9.26 -9.32 11.68
CA THR A 13 -7.94 -9.54 12.28
C THR A 13 -6.95 -9.99 11.22
N SER A 14 -5.84 -9.28 11.09
CA SER A 14 -4.74 -9.68 10.22
C SER A 14 -3.78 -10.60 10.97
N VAL A 15 -3.36 -11.68 10.31
CA VAL A 15 -2.46 -12.68 10.89
C VAL A 15 -1.17 -12.71 10.09
N TYR A 16 -0.05 -12.47 10.75
CA TYR A 16 1.27 -12.64 10.16
C TYR A 16 1.89 -13.95 10.64
N ALA A 17 2.38 -14.76 9.71
CA ALA A 17 2.99 -16.04 9.99
C ALA A 17 4.40 -16.10 9.41
N LEU A 18 5.40 -16.28 10.28
CA LEU A 18 6.76 -16.63 9.85
C LEU A 18 6.88 -18.16 9.79
N CYS A 19 6.87 -18.69 8.57
CA CYS A 19 7.03 -20.12 8.27
C CYS A 19 8.50 -20.45 8.00
N THR A 20 9.04 -21.43 8.74
CA THR A 20 10.39 -21.96 8.52
C THR A 20 10.28 -23.44 8.18
N PHE A 21 10.98 -23.87 7.13
CA PHE A 21 10.95 -25.25 6.65
C PHE A 21 12.29 -25.90 6.88
N LYS A 22 12.29 -27.15 7.36
CA LYS A 22 13.52 -27.94 7.45
C LYS A 22 13.97 -28.26 6.04
N ASN A 23 15.24 -27.98 5.75
CA ASN A 23 15.85 -28.32 4.47
C ASN A 23 16.00 -29.84 4.42
N ASN A 24 15.05 -30.53 3.77
CA ASN A 24 15.09 -31.97 3.55
C ASN A 24 15.49 -32.20 2.09
N THR A 25 16.56 -32.96 1.85
CA THR A 25 17.11 -33.24 0.51
C THR A 25 16.12 -33.93 -0.44
N GLU A 26 15.00 -34.45 0.07
CA GLU A 26 13.92 -35.07 -0.72
C GLU A 26 12.83 -34.09 -1.16
N ILE A 27 12.76 -32.90 -0.55
CA ILE A 27 11.79 -31.86 -0.91
C ILE A 27 12.60 -30.80 -1.65
N GLY A 28 12.47 -30.78 -2.98
CA GLY A 28 13.03 -29.71 -3.80
C GLY A 28 12.70 -28.32 -3.22
N ASN A 29 13.53 -27.33 -3.56
CA ASN A 29 13.50 -25.98 -3.00
C ASN A 29 12.05 -25.48 -2.78
N VAL A 30 11.68 -25.20 -1.52
CA VAL A 30 10.30 -24.85 -1.14
C VAL A 30 9.98 -23.47 -1.71
N ASP A 31 9.24 -23.45 -2.82
CA ASP A 31 8.85 -22.23 -3.52
C ASP A 31 7.59 -21.59 -2.90
N LYS A 32 7.49 -20.26 -2.96
CA LYS A 32 6.36 -19.47 -2.44
C LYS A 32 5.02 -19.88 -3.06
N VAL A 33 5.03 -20.29 -4.33
CA VAL A 33 3.85 -20.81 -5.04
C VAL A 33 3.36 -22.12 -4.42
N ILE A 34 4.29 -23.01 -4.07
CA ILE A 34 3.96 -24.30 -3.44
C ILE A 34 3.33 -24.07 -2.08
N ILE A 35 3.89 -23.16 -1.28
CA ILE A 35 3.34 -22.80 0.04
C ILE A 35 1.92 -22.22 -0.10
N TYR A 36 1.71 -21.29 -1.04
CA TYR A 36 0.40 -20.69 -1.29
C TYR A 36 -0.64 -21.73 -1.67
N LYS A 37 -0.34 -22.57 -2.67
CA LYS A 37 -1.25 -23.64 -3.11
C LYS A 37 -1.56 -24.61 -1.99
N LYS A 38 -0.53 -25.01 -1.22
CA LYS A 38 -0.72 -25.94 -0.11
C LYS A 38 -1.61 -25.35 0.99
N PHE A 39 -1.44 -24.06 1.30
CA PHE A 39 -2.30 -23.38 2.25
C PHE A 39 -3.73 -23.28 1.72
N SER A 40 -3.90 -22.85 0.46
CA SER A 40 -5.21 -22.75 -0.20
C SER A 40 -5.97 -24.08 -0.20
N GLU A 41 -5.32 -25.17 -0.60
CA GLU A 41 -5.88 -26.54 -0.56
C GLU A 41 -6.32 -26.95 0.85
N LYS A 42 -5.52 -26.61 1.87
CA LYS A 42 -5.79 -26.99 3.26
C LYS A 42 -6.80 -26.10 3.97
N THR A 43 -7.17 -24.97 3.37
CA THR A 43 -8.11 -23.98 3.94
C THR A 43 -9.36 -23.81 3.09
N ASN A 44 -9.71 -24.84 2.32
CA ASN A 44 -10.86 -24.83 1.42
C ASN A 44 -10.86 -23.59 0.50
N GLN A 45 -9.78 -23.43 -0.27
CA GLN A 45 -9.55 -22.25 -1.11
C GLN A 45 -9.51 -20.94 -0.30
N ILE A 46 -8.84 -20.96 0.85
CA ILE A 46 -8.62 -19.76 1.68
C ILE A 46 -9.94 -19.21 2.25
N SER A 47 -10.98 -20.04 2.39
CA SER A 47 -12.26 -19.62 2.96
C SER A 47 -12.39 -19.98 4.44
N LEU A 48 -11.66 -21.00 4.92
CA LEU A 48 -11.80 -21.50 6.28
C LEU A 48 -10.48 -22.06 6.82
N LEU A 49 -10.09 -21.62 8.02
CA LEU A 49 -8.96 -22.16 8.77
C LEU A 49 -9.43 -22.55 10.17
N GLY A 50 -9.71 -23.84 10.37
CA GLY A 50 -10.29 -24.33 11.62
C GLY A 50 -11.70 -23.77 11.80
N THR A 51 -11.92 -23.01 12.88
CA THR A 51 -13.19 -22.32 13.17
C THR A 51 -13.23 -20.89 12.62
N TYR A 52 -12.14 -20.41 12.02
CA TYR A 52 -12.01 -19.04 11.53
C TYR A 52 -12.35 -18.95 10.05
N THR A 53 -13.27 -18.06 9.69
CA THR A 53 -13.54 -17.70 8.30
C THR A 53 -12.45 -16.76 7.79
N LEU A 54 -11.97 -17.02 6.58
CA LEU A 54 -10.92 -16.25 5.94
C LEU A 54 -11.48 -15.51 4.72
N ASP A 55 -10.95 -14.33 4.44
CA ASP A 55 -11.16 -13.66 3.15
C ASP A 55 -10.29 -14.34 2.09
N THR A 56 -10.93 -14.88 1.06
CA THR A 56 -10.28 -15.67 0.01
C THR A 56 -9.24 -14.89 -0.80
N ASN A 57 -9.29 -13.55 -0.77
CA ASN A 57 -8.35 -12.67 -1.47
C ASN A 57 -7.28 -12.05 -0.53
N SER A 58 -7.22 -12.52 0.72
CA SER A 58 -6.37 -11.91 1.75
C SER A 58 -5.04 -12.64 2.01
N LEU A 59 -4.80 -13.79 1.38
CA LEU A 59 -3.57 -14.56 1.57
C LEU A 59 -2.42 -14.06 0.69
N TYR A 60 -1.26 -13.80 1.30
CA TYR A 60 -0.03 -13.46 0.60
C TYR A 60 1.12 -14.32 1.11
N VAL A 61 1.93 -14.86 0.20
CA VAL A 61 3.16 -15.59 0.55
C VAL A 61 4.36 -14.94 -0.14
N ASN A 62 5.16 -14.17 0.60
CA ASN A 62 6.36 -13.48 0.08
C ASN A 62 6.10 -12.85 -1.32
N ASP A 63 5.04 -12.03 -1.38
CA ASP A 63 4.54 -11.30 -2.56
C ASP A 63 3.79 -12.11 -3.63
N TYR A 64 3.50 -13.39 -3.37
CA TYR A 64 2.66 -14.21 -4.25
C TYR A 64 1.19 -14.27 -3.77
N HIS A 65 0.26 -14.07 -4.71
CA HIS A 65 -1.20 -14.13 -4.54
C HIS A 65 -1.85 -14.60 -5.85
N GLU A 66 -2.89 -15.43 -5.77
CA GLU A 66 -3.69 -15.84 -6.94
C GLU A 66 -5.09 -15.22 -6.84
N THR A 67 -5.48 -14.41 -7.83
CA THR A 67 -6.85 -13.91 -7.98
C THR A 67 -7.69 -14.98 -8.67
N THR A 68 -8.67 -15.56 -7.98
CA THR A 68 -9.58 -16.55 -8.56
C THR A 68 -10.37 -15.95 -9.73
N PRO A 69 -10.34 -16.50 -10.96
CA PRO A 69 -11.19 -16.04 -12.05
C PRO A 69 -12.63 -16.54 -11.83
N LEU A 70 -13.61 -15.64 -11.74
CA LEU A 70 -15.02 -16.03 -11.88
C LEU A 70 -15.25 -16.52 -13.31
N THR A 71 -15.58 -17.80 -13.47
CA THR A 71 -15.97 -18.39 -14.74
C THR A 71 -17.46 -18.13 -14.97
N THR A 72 -17.80 -17.12 -15.76
CA THR A 72 -19.14 -17.00 -16.37
C THR A 72 -18.97 -16.67 -17.86
N GLN A 73 -19.47 -17.56 -18.71
CA GLN A 73 -19.34 -17.51 -20.16
C GLN A 73 -20.48 -16.68 -20.79
N GLY A 74 -20.13 -15.65 -21.56
CA GLY A 74 -20.95 -14.96 -22.59
C GLY A 74 -21.70 -13.68 -22.16
N PRO A 75 -22.15 -12.80 -23.10
CA PRO A 75 -21.80 -12.62 -24.53
C PRO A 75 -21.02 -11.31 -24.81
N THR A 76 -20.46 -11.19 -26.01
CA THR A 76 -19.65 -10.06 -26.51
C THR A 76 -20.35 -8.71 -26.35
N VAL A 77 -19.90 -7.90 -25.39
CA VAL A 77 -20.29 -6.49 -25.24
C VAL A 77 -19.27 -5.63 -25.96
N LYS A 78 -19.75 -4.75 -26.86
CA LYS A 78 -18.95 -3.74 -27.55
C LYS A 78 -18.13 -2.94 -26.52
N VAL A 79 -16.81 -2.97 -26.66
CA VAL A 79 -15.87 -2.17 -25.86
C VAL A 79 -16.12 -0.70 -26.20
N THR A 80 -16.89 -0.05 -25.34
CA THR A 80 -16.80 1.41 -25.17
C THR A 80 -15.57 1.61 -24.28
N PRO A 81 -14.63 2.53 -24.59
CA PRO A 81 -13.45 2.69 -23.75
C PRO A 81 -13.92 3.14 -22.37
N ASN A 82 -13.89 2.25 -21.38
CA ASN A 82 -13.97 2.67 -19.99
C ASN A 82 -12.84 3.70 -19.77
N PRO A 83 -13.09 4.78 -19.01
CA PRO A 83 -12.01 5.68 -18.62
C PRO A 83 -10.88 4.88 -17.98
N PRO A 84 -9.60 5.29 -18.15
CA PRO A 84 -8.48 4.58 -17.55
C PRO A 84 -8.74 4.37 -16.07
N LEU A 85 -8.80 3.12 -15.64
CA LEU A 85 -8.95 2.79 -14.23
C LEU A 85 -7.71 3.32 -13.50
N GLU A 86 -7.91 4.37 -12.70
CA GLU A 86 -6.88 4.87 -11.80
C GLU A 86 -6.94 4.08 -10.49
N GLU A 87 -5.80 3.91 -9.84
CA GLU A 87 -5.69 3.32 -8.52
C GLU A 87 -4.86 4.25 -7.65
N ALA A 88 -5.37 4.52 -6.44
CA ALA A 88 -4.74 5.41 -5.50
C ALA A 88 -4.11 4.61 -4.36
N PHE A 89 -2.93 5.03 -3.90
CA PHE A 89 -2.23 4.38 -2.82
C PHE A 89 -1.95 5.37 -1.71
N ASN A 90 -2.30 4.98 -0.50
CA ASN A 90 -1.95 5.69 0.71
C ASN A 90 -0.47 5.44 0.99
N VAL A 91 0.34 6.49 0.96
CA VAL A 91 1.77 6.46 1.28
C VAL A 91 1.97 7.28 2.54
N THR A 92 2.34 6.61 3.63
CA THR A 92 2.58 7.24 4.93
C THR A 92 4.03 7.07 5.33
N PHE A 93 4.65 8.10 5.90
CA PHE A 93 6.02 8.04 6.43
C PHE A 93 6.24 9.12 7.48
N ILE A 94 7.28 8.99 8.30
CA ILE A 94 7.63 9.94 9.35
C ILE A 94 8.88 10.71 8.94
N ILE A 95 8.78 12.05 8.99
CA ILE A 95 9.91 12.98 8.91
C ILE A 95 10.42 13.27 10.33
N THR A 96 11.70 13.08 10.57
CA THR A 96 12.36 13.22 11.88
C THR A 96 12.97 14.58 12.14
N ASN A 97 13.16 15.40 11.09
CA ASN A 97 13.69 16.76 11.17
C ASN A 97 12.67 17.85 10.80
N LEU A 98 11.38 17.56 10.98
CA LEU A 98 10.27 18.50 10.77
C LEU A 98 9.36 18.44 12.00
N PRO A 99 9.52 19.34 12.97
CA PRO A 99 8.62 19.42 14.11
C PRO A 99 7.22 19.85 13.67
N LEU A 100 6.18 19.24 14.26
CA LEU A 100 4.80 19.61 13.95
C LEU A 100 4.41 20.89 14.68
N THR A 101 4.12 21.96 13.94
CA THR A 101 3.53 23.21 14.44
C THR A 101 2.02 23.26 14.17
N PRO A 102 1.26 24.08 14.91
CA PRO A 102 -0.17 24.26 14.66
C PRO A 102 -0.49 24.71 13.24
N GLU A 103 0.36 25.55 12.63
CA GLU A 103 0.17 25.96 11.23
C GLU A 103 0.44 24.79 10.29
N LEU A 104 1.46 23.97 10.53
CA LEU A 104 1.75 22.80 9.67
C LEU A 104 0.63 21.75 9.75
N GLU A 105 0.05 21.55 10.93
CA GLU A 105 -1.08 20.64 11.16
C GLU A 105 -2.38 21.15 10.51
N ASN A 106 -2.57 22.47 10.45
CA ASN A 106 -3.76 23.09 9.86
C ASN A 106 -3.72 23.12 8.32
N SER A 107 -4.56 22.31 7.67
CA SER A 107 -4.68 22.21 6.21
C SER A 107 -5.05 23.52 5.49
N GLY A 108 -5.67 24.47 6.20
CA GLY A 108 -5.98 25.80 5.67
C GLY A 108 -4.80 26.78 5.69
N SER A 109 -3.68 26.44 6.33
CA SER A 109 -2.57 27.38 6.50
C SER A 109 -1.66 27.46 5.26
N GLN A 110 -0.98 28.60 5.10
CA GLN A 110 0.02 28.76 4.05
C GLN A 110 1.23 27.83 4.26
N LEU A 111 1.61 27.56 5.52
CA LEU A 111 2.74 26.70 5.84
C LEU A 111 2.44 25.25 5.44
N HIS A 112 1.26 24.74 5.78
CA HIS A 112 0.79 23.42 5.36
C HIS A 112 0.82 23.29 3.84
N ASN A 113 0.16 24.20 3.13
CA ASN A 113 0.08 24.17 1.67
C ASN A 113 1.47 24.21 1.00
N SER A 114 2.38 25.02 1.53
CA SER A 114 3.76 25.10 1.03
C SER A 114 4.52 23.80 1.28
N ALA A 115 4.49 23.27 2.51
CA ALA A 115 5.17 22.03 2.88
C ALA A 115 4.61 20.82 2.11
N ALA A 116 3.28 20.71 2.03
CA ALA A 116 2.56 19.69 1.26
C ALA A 116 3.02 19.69 -0.20
N LYS A 117 3.05 20.86 -0.85
CA LYS A 117 3.53 20.99 -2.23
C LYS A 117 4.99 20.60 -2.41
N VAL A 118 5.87 21.02 -1.49
CA VAL A 118 7.29 20.66 -1.54
C VAL A 118 7.46 19.14 -1.42
N ILE A 119 6.77 18.51 -0.48
CA ILE A 119 6.86 17.06 -0.24
C ILE A 119 6.22 16.27 -1.39
N ALA A 120 5.04 16.67 -1.87
CA ALA A 120 4.39 16.10 -3.04
C ALA A 120 5.31 16.11 -4.26
N ASN A 121 5.97 17.25 -4.55
CA ASN A 121 6.95 17.32 -5.65
C ASN A 121 8.13 16.36 -5.46
N ARG A 122 8.55 16.07 -4.22
CA ARG A 122 9.59 15.07 -3.95
C ARG A 122 9.09 13.66 -4.23
N LEU A 123 7.86 13.35 -3.84
CA LEU A 123 7.20 12.07 -4.14
C LEU A 123 7.03 11.88 -5.66
N ASP A 124 6.55 12.90 -6.36
CA ASP A 124 6.43 12.90 -7.82
C ASP A 124 7.76 12.61 -8.48
N ASN A 125 8.84 13.24 -8.01
CA ASN A 125 10.19 13.00 -8.54
C ASN A 125 10.66 11.56 -8.33
N ILE A 126 10.28 10.88 -7.24
CA ILE A 126 10.62 9.47 -7.02
C ILE A 126 10.00 8.61 -8.12
N PHE A 127 8.69 8.75 -8.33
CA PHE A 127 7.95 7.87 -9.24
C PHE A 127 8.15 8.25 -10.71
N ASN A 128 8.28 9.54 -11.05
CA ASN A 128 8.60 9.98 -12.42
C ASN A 128 9.99 9.54 -12.88
N ASN A 129 10.96 9.39 -11.97
CA ASN A 129 12.32 8.93 -12.29
C ASN A 129 12.50 7.42 -12.07
N SER A 130 11.43 6.66 -12.22
CA SER A 130 11.41 5.21 -12.00
C SER A 130 10.86 4.47 -13.22
N ASN A 131 11.00 3.15 -13.24
CA ASN A 131 10.45 2.31 -14.31
C ASN A 131 8.91 2.19 -14.28
N ILE A 132 8.24 2.79 -13.29
CA ILE A 132 6.77 2.88 -13.24
C ILE A 132 6.24 4.26 -13.61
N SER A 133 7.10 5.17 -14.07
CA SER A 133 6.67 6.51 -14.50
C SER A 133 5.58 6.50 -15.59
N PRO A 134 5.53 5.55 -16.55
CA PRO A 134 4.45 5.53 -17.54
C PRO A 134 3.07 5.22 -16.94
N ALA A 135 3.02 4.64 -15.74
CA ALA A 135 1.80 4.38 -14.99
C ALA A 135 1.54 5.47 -13.92
N PHE A 136 2.50 6.33 -13.61
CA PHE A 136 2.36 7.30 -12.53
C PHE A 136 1.56 8.54 -12.97
N SER A 137 0.65 9.01 -12.12
CA SER A 137 -0.10 10.26 -12.33
C SER A 137 0.48 11.40 -11.49
N HIS A 138 0.32 11.33 -10.16
CA HIS A 138 0.78 12.34 -9.21
C HIS A 138 0.65 11.82 -7.78
N CYS A 139 1.30 12.48 -6.82
CA CYS A 139 1.04 12.36 -5.40
C CYS A 139 0.53 13.68 -4.81
N ASN A 140 -0.44 13.61 -3.91
CA ASN A 140 -0.87 14.73 -3.08
C ASN A 140 -0.56 14.42 -1.61
N VAL A 141 -0.13 15.43 -0.85
CA VAL A 141 -0.01 15.31 0.61
C VAL A 141 -1.31 15.84 1.21
N GLU A 142 -2.01 14.96 1.93
CA GLU A 142 -3.35 15.22 2.45
C GLU A 142 -3.29 15.74 3.91
N SER A 143 -2.32 15.26 4.70
CA SER A 143 -2.18 15.72 6.08
C SER A 143 -0.79 15.55 6.69
N PHE A 144 -0.52 16.38 7.70
CA PHE A 144 0.58 16.26 8.64
C PHE A 144 0.01 16.01 10.03
N SER A 145 0.58 15.05 10.77
CA SER A 145 0.13 14.73 12.12
C SER A 145 1.30 14.41 13.04
N ARG A 146 1.06 14.44 14.35
CA ARG A 146 2.12 14.23 15.34
C ARG A 146 2.48 12.76 15.42
N ALA A 147 3.74 12.41 15.13
CA ALA A 147 4.25 11.08 15.37
C ALA A 147 4.93 10.97 16.75
N LYS A 148 5.79 11.95 17.08
CA LYS A 148 6.51 12.10 18.36
C LYS A 148 6.77 13.59 18.62
N VAL A 149 7.38 13.93 19.75
CA VAL A 149 7.60 15.32 20.21
C VAL A 149 8.23 16.22 19.14
N ASP A 150 9.12 15.70 18.28
CA ASP A 150 9.74 16.46 17.17
C ASP A 150 9.60 15.78 15.79
N HIS A 151 8.70 14.81 15.67
CA HIS A 151 8.53 14.04 14.43
C HIS A 151 7.14 14.23 13.85
N THR A 152 7.09 14.44 12.54
CA THR A 152 5.85 14.63 11.79
C THR A 152 5.55 13.41 10.92
N SER A 153 4.37 12.82 11.10
CA SER A 153 3.82 11.84 10.16
C SER A 153 3.24 12.59 8.96
N VAL A 154 3.54 12.08 7.76
CA VAL A 154 3.01 12.57 6.49
C VAL A 154 2.07 11.51 5.93
N TYR A 155 0.86 11.90 5.55
CA TYR A 155 -0.06 11.06 4.81
C TYR A 155 -0.25 11.63 3.40
N ALA A 156 0.11 10.84 2.39
CA ALA A 156 0.01 11.20 0.99
C ALA A 156 -0.81 10.18 0.21
N LEU A 157 -1.50 10.64 -0.82
CA LEU A 157 -2.23 9.81 -1.77
C LEU A 157 -1.51 9.87 -3.12
N CYS A 158 -1.02 8.73 -3.60
CA CYS A 158 -0.31 8.60 -4.87
C CYS A 158 -1.14 7.81 -5.88
N THR A 159 -1.42 8.41 -7.03
CA THR A 159 -2.32 7.87 -8.05
C THR A 159 -1.54 7.30 -9.23
N PHE A 160 -1.96 6.12 -9.68
CA PHE A 160 -1.40 5.42 -10.83
C PHE A 160 -2.52 5.04 -11.80
N LYS A 161 -2.23 5.08 -13.10
CA LYS A 161 -3.11 4.63 -14.17
C LYS A 161 -2.76 3.20 -14.55
N ASN A 162 -3.76 2.43 -14.96
CA ASN A 162 -3.51 1.16 -15.61
C ASN A 162 -2.68 1.38 -16.89
N ASN A 163 -1.49 0.76 -16.94
CA ASN A 163 -0.61 0.81 -18.10
C ASN A 163 -0.30 -0.63 -18.56
N PRO A 164 -0.73 -1.03 -19.79
CA PRO A 164 -0.51 -2.38 -20.29
C PRO A 164 0.96 -2.79 -20.42
N GLU A 165 1.87 -1.84 -20.62
CA GLU A 165 3.30 -2.10 -20.80
C GLU A 165 4.03 -2.36 -19.48
N ILE A 166 3.55 -1.74 -18.39
CA ILE A 166 4.14 -1.86 -17.04
C ILE A 166 3.45 -2.95 -16.22
N GLY A 167 2.19 -3.28 -16.55
CA GLY A 167 1.34 -4.11 -15.72
C GLY A 167 0.76 -3.33 -14.55
N ASN A 168 0.17 -4.05 -13.58
CA ASN A 168 -0.43 -3.40 -12.42
C ASN A 168 0.65 -2.89 -11.45
N VAL A 169 0.58 -1.61 -11.09
CA VAL A 169 1.41 -1.05 -10.02
C VAL A 169 0.78 -1.43 -8.69
N ASP A 170 1.52 -2.13 -7.83
CA ASP A 170 1.05 -2.51 -6.50
C ASP A 170 1.82 -1.83 -5.37
N LYS A 171 1.36 -2.05 -4.14
CA LYS A 171 1.96 -1.50 -2.91
C LYS A 171 3.43 -1.88 -2.72
N VAL A 172 3.86 -3.06 -3.17
CA VAL A 172 5.23 -3.57 -3.00
C VAL A 172 6.16 -2.83 -3.96
N ILE A 173 5.72 -2.65 -5.21
CA ILE A 173 6.44 -1.85 -6.21
C ILE A 173 6.62 -0.43 -5.69
N ILE A 174 5.55 0.22 -5.22
CA ILE A 174 5.60 1.59 -4.70
C ILE A 174 6.57 1.68 -3.51
N TYR A 175 6.45 0.78 -2.53
CA TYR A 175 7.34 0.73 -1.38
C TYR A 175 8.81 0.60 -1.81
N LYS A 176 9.10 -0.34 -2.72
CA LYS A 176 10.46 -0.58 -3.21
C LYS A 176 11.02 0.64 -3.95
N LYS A 177 10.23 1.28 -4.81
CA LYS A 177 10.67 2.47 -5.56
C LYS A 177 10.91 3.66 -4.64
N PHE A 178 10.04 3.86 -3.65
CA PHE A 178 10.26 4.84 -2.60
C PHE A 178 11.58 4.56 -1.88
N SER A 179 11.76 3.33 -1.36
CA SER A 179 12.95 2.93 -0.60
C SER A 179 14.25 3.10 -1.40
N GLU A 180 14.29 2.61 -2.64
CA GLU A 180 15.45 2.76 -3.54
C GLU A 180 15.81 4.24 -3.77
N LYS A 181 14.83 5.10 -4.00
CA LYS A 181 15.05 6.53 -4.32
C LYS A 181 15.30 7.42 -3.10
N THR A 182 15.07 6.91 -1.90
CA THR A 182 15.23 7.65 -0.63
C THR A 182 16.37 7.11 0.23
N ASN A 183 17.32 6.41 -0.38
CA ASN A 183 18.43 5.76 0.32
C ASN A 183 17.94 4.87 1.47
N GLN A 184 17.11 3.88 1.14
CA GLN A 184 16.50 2.97 2.12
C GLN A 184 15.62 3.71 3.15
N ILE A 185 14.81 4.67 2.67
CA ILE A 185 13.86 5.43 3.50
C ILE A 185 14.60 6.28 4.55
N SER A 186 15.84 6.72 4.27
CA SER A 186 16.56 7.59 5.20
C SER A 186 16.41 9.08 4.86
N LEU A 187 16.19 9.41 3.58
CA LEU A 187 16.24 10.80 3.11
C LEU A 187 15.28 11.06 1.94
N LEU A 188 14.48 12.13 2.06
CA LEU A 188 13.65 12.69 1.00
C LEU A 188 14.04 14.15 0.75
N GLY A 189 15.03 14.35 -0.13
CA GLY A 189 15.60 15.69 -0.35
C GLY A 189 16.31 16.19 0.91
N THR A 190 15.74 17.19 1.58
CA THR A 190 16.28 17.75 2.83
C THR A 190 15.64 17.13 4.08
N TYR A 191 14.61 16.29 3.92
CA TYR A 191 13.89 15.68 5.02
C TYR A 191 14.52 14.34 5.41
N THR A 192 14.94 14.21 6.66
CA THR A 192 15.37 12.93 7.22
C THR A 192 14.14 12.13 7.61
N LEU A 193 14.16 10.84 7.29
CA LEU A 193 13.01 9.96 7.48
C LEU A 193 13.31 8.90 8.55
N ASP A 194 12.26 8.42 9.24
CA ASP A 194 12.35 7.20 10.04
C ASP A 194 12.29 6.00 9.09
N THR A 195 13.37 5.22 9.04
CA THR A 195 13.58 4.14 8.07
C THR A 195 12.53 3.02 8.18
N ASN A 196 11.84 2.92 9.31
CA ASN A 196 10.82 1.88 9.55
C ASN A 196 9.39 2.41 9.44
N SER A 197 9.21 3.69 9.05
CA SER A 197 7.91 4.36 9.08
C SER A 197 7.13 4.32 7.77
N LEU A 198 7.76 3.93 6.66
CA LEU A 198 7.07 3.86 5.37
C LEU A 198 5.99 2.79 5.39
N TYR A 199 4.77 3.19 5.08
CA TYR A 199 3.62 2.31 4.92
C TYR A 199 2.91 2.63 3.61
N VAL A 200 2.57 1.59 2.84
CA VAL A 200 1.84 1.72 1.57
C VAL A 200 0.61 0.82 1.60
N ASN A 201 -0.57 1.40 1.37
CA ASN A 201 -1.83 0.67 1.26
C ASN A 201 -2.60 1.06 0.00
N GLY A 202 -3.37 0.14 -0.57
CA GLY A 202 -4.16 0.37 -1.79
C GLY A 202 -5.57 0.87 -1.49
N ASN A 203 -6.01 1.88 -2.23
CA ASN A 203 -7.37 2.40 -2.32
C ASN A 203 -7.81 2.32 -3.79
N ARG A 204 -8.70 1.39 -4.13
CA ARG A 204 -9.19 1.25 -5.51
C ARG A 204 -10.04 2.48 -5.85
N ALA A 205 -9.73 3.18 -6.95
CA ALA A 205 -10.47 4.38 -7.37
C ALA A 205 -11.86 4.08 -7.98
N ASN A 206 -12.48 2.96 -7.61
CA ASN A 206 -13.90 2.68 -7.84
C ASN A 206 -14.74 2.82 -6.56
N ASP A 207 -14.09 3.10 -5.42
CA ASP A 207 -14.74 3.41 -4.15
C ASP A 207 -14.99 4.93 -3.96
N TRP A 208 -15.26 5.67 -5.06
CA TRP A 208 -15.76 7.06 -4.98
C TRP A 208 -17.15 7.18 -4.30
N ASN A 209 -17.69 6.09 -3.77
CA ASN A 209 -18.87 6.09 -2.89
C ASN A 209 -18.55 5.83 -1.41
N ILE A 210 -17.28 5.84 -0.97
CA ILE A 210 -16.96 5.76 0.47
C ILE A 210 -16.43 7.10 0.97
N LEU A 211 -17.41 7.93 1.34
CA LEU A 211 -17.43 8.91 2.43
C LEU A 211 -16.09 9.55 2.84
N ASN A 212 -15.94 10.82 2.45
CA ASN A 212 -15.24 11.79 3.27
C ASN A 212 -15.85 11.79 4.68
N PHE A 213 -15.04 11.50 5.69
CA PHE A 213 -15.36 11.89 7.07
C PHE A 213 -14.43 13.02 7.47
N VAL A 214 -15.01 14.21 7.54
CA VAL A 214 -14.55 15.28 8.44
C VAL A 214 -14.91 14.81 9.85
N LEU A 215 -13.94 14.75 10.75
CA LEU A 215 -14.22 14.66 12.18
C LEU A 215 -14.51 16.08 12.66
N GLU A 216 -15.77 16.36 12.95
CA GLU A 216 -16.13 17.42 13.90
C GLU A 216 -16.02 16.86 15.33
N ASP A 217 -15.66 17.77 16.23
CA ASP A 217 -15.28 17.56 17.63
C ASP A 217 -16.34 16.87 18.51
N PHE A 218 -15.85 16.19 19.55
CA PHE A 218 -16.55 16.01 20.82
C PHE A 218 -15.65 16.40 21.98
#